data_AF-A0AAU6CF25-F1
#
_entry.id   AF-A0AAU6CF25-F1
#
_cell.length_a   1.000
_cell.length_b   1.000
_cell.length_c   1.000
_cell.angle_alpha   90.00
_cell.angle_beta   90.00
_cell.angle_gamma   90.00
#
_symmetry.space_group_name_H-M   'P 1'
#
loop_
_entity.id
_entity.type
_entity.pdbx_description
1 polymer ?
#
loop_
_entity_poly.entity_id
_entity_poly.type
_entity_poly.pdbx_seq_one_letter_code
_entity_poly.pdbx_strand_id
1 'polypeptide(L)'
;MSPTFGQCYDPTGATWGTPTFPWKLAPDGMATRRQLRAKGLRPGGQPVAAQIMRRSRRRKSGYAVAYLYRVDLAKPVRPMTPGKWAAHAAAMLARRTCPVCRRDAGYVIPPTLGSCVPCAYPDEQRAA
;
A
#
# COMPACT_ATOMS: atom_id res chain seq x y z
N MET A 1 19.07 -7.96 29.21
CA MET A 1 19.01 -7.39 27.85
C MET A 1 20.44 -7.31 27.34
N SER A 2 20.79 -8.05 26.28
CA SER A 2 22.19 -8.03 25.79
C SER A 2 22.55 -6.63 25.29
N PRO A 3 23.55 -5.94 25.88
CA PRO A 3 23.88 -4.56 25.54
C PRO A 3 24.36 -4.41 24.09
N THR A 4 24.77 -5.50 23.45
CA THR A 4 25.32 -5.54 22.08
C THR A 4 24.30 -5.15 21.00
N PHE A 5 23.00 -5.38 21.20
CA PHE A 5 21.98 -5.18 20.16
C PHE A 5 20.93 -4.09 20.51
N GLY A 6 21.00 -3.51 21.71
CA GLY A 6 20.13 -2.41 22.16
C GLY A 6 18.65 -2.79 22.37
N GLN A 7 17.81 -1.78 22.60
CA GLN A 7 16.36 -1.93 22.88
C GLN A 7 15.53 -2.52 21.72
N CYS A 8 16.14 -2.66 20.54
CA CYS A 8 15.49 -3.16 19.32
C CYS A 8 15.75 -4.65 19.07
N TYR A 9 16.31 -5.38 20.02
CA TYR A 9 16.57 -6.82 19.92
C TYR A 9 15.79 -7.57 20.99
N ASP A 10 14.77 -8.29 20.55
CA ASP A 10 13.88 -9.12 21.36
C ASP A 10 13.41 -10.32 20.50
N PRO A 11 14.27 -11.33 20.30
CA PRO A 11 13.97 -12.45 19.40
C PRO A 11 12.82 -13.33 19.91
N THR A 12 12.50 -13.29 21.20
CA THR A 12 11.36 -14.04 21.79
C THR A 12 10.05 -13.28 21.66
N GLY A 13 10.10 -11.96 21.44
CA GLY A 13 8.92 -11.10 21.40
C GLY A 13 8.32 -10.82 22.78
N ALA A 14 9.07 -11.01 23.86
CA ALA A 14 8.58 -10.84 25.23
C ALA A 14 8.23 -9.37 25.55
N THR A 15 8.90 -8.41 24.92
CA THR A 15 8.70 -6.98 25.13
C THR A 15 7.71 -6.39 24.12
N TRP A 16 7.82 -6.81 22.86
CA TRP A 16 7.07 -6.19 21.75
C TRP A 16 5.93 -7.07 21.21
N GLY A 17 5.67 -8.22 21.82
CA GLY A 17 4.62 -9.17 21.41
C GLY A 17 4.91 -9.94 20.12
N THR A 18 6.06 -9.70 19.48
CA THR A 18 6.48 -10.35 18.23
C THR A 18 8.00 -10.32 18.16
N PRO A 19 8.66 -11.38 17.65
CA PRO A 19 10.11 -11.41 17.46
C PRO A 19 10.59 -10.13 16.77
N THR A 20 11.47 -9.40 17.45
CA THR A 20 11.92 -8.06 17.05
C THR A 20 13.43 -8.05 16.86
N PHE A 21 13.85 -7.62 15.69
CA PHE A 21 15.26 -7.58 15.31
C PHE A 21 15.69 -6.14 14.98
N PRO A 22 16.95 -5.76 15.25
CA PRO A 22 17.47 -4.47 14.85
C PRO A 22 17.46 -4.30 13.33
N TRP A 23 17.51 -3.04 12.90
CA TRP A 23 17.61 -2.71 11.48
C TRP A 23 18.75 -3.45 10.77
N LYS A 24 18.42 -4.07 9.63
CA LYS A 24 19.30 -4.94 8.81
C LYS A 24 19.70 -6.29 9.43
N LEU A 25 19.14 -6.67 10.59
CA LEU A 25 19.41 -7.97 11.23
C LEU A 25 18.18 -8.90 11.20
N ALA A 26 17.40 -8.84 10.12
CA ALA A 26 16.29 -9.78 9.95
C ALA A 26 16.83 -11.20 9.74
N PRO A 27 16.23 -12.22 10.36
CA PRO A 27 16.53 -13.61 10.04
C PRO A 27 16.26 -13.93 8.58
N ASP A 28 17.01 -14.89 8.05
CA ASP A 28 16.80 -15.41 6.71
C ASP A 28 15.41 -16.03 6.54
N GLY A 29 14.96 -16.15 5.29
CA GLY A 29 13.63 -16.68 4.97
C GLY A 29 12.47 -15.72 5.28
N MET A 30 12.76 -14.50 5.74
CA MET A 30 11.75 -13.47 5.99
C MET A 30 11.91 -12.25 5.07
N ALA A 31 10.78 -11.61 4.75
CA ALA A 31 10.76 -10.43 3.91
C ALA A 31 9.66 -9.45 4.32
N THR A 32 9.93 -8.16 4.14
CA THR A 32 8.90 -7.12 4.24
C THR A 32 7.90 -7.23 3.10
N ARG A 33 6.69 -6.64 3.26
CA ARG A 33 5.68 -6.62 2.17
C ARG A 33 6.23 -6.07 0.87
N ARG A 34 7.10 -5.04 0.95
CA ARG A 34 7.73 -4.42 -0.23
C ARG A 34 8.72 -5.38 -0.91
N GLN A 35 9.54 -6.09 -0.14
CA GLN A 35 10.46 -7.11 -0.66
C GLN A 35 9.70 -8.30 -1.27
N LEU A 36 8.61 -8.76 -0.65
CA LEU A 36 7.74 -9.78 -1.25
C LEU A 36 7.17 -9.28 -2.58
N ARG A 37 6.66 -8.05 -2.63
CA ARG A 37 6.06 -7.48 -3.83
C ARG A 37 7.06 -7.38 -4.99
N ALA A 38 8.31 -7.01 -4.70
CA ALA A 38 9.39 -6.99 -5.69
C ALA A 38 9.67 -8.39 -6.29
N LYS A 39 9.37 -9.46 -5.55
CA LYS A 39 9.46 -10.86 -6.00
C LYS A 39 8.16 -11.39 -6.62
N GLY A 40 7.15 -10.55 -6.86
CA GLY A 40 5.84 -11.00 -7.34
C GLY A 40 5.02 -11.77 -6.30
N LEU A 41 5.39 -11.68 -5.02
CA LEU A 41 4.76 -12.38 -3.90
C LEU A 41 3.92 -11.44 -3.03
N ARG A 42 2.99 -12.02 -2.27
CA ARG A 42 2.20 -11.39 -1.20
C ARG A 42 2.27 -12.25 0.06
N PRO A 43 2.03 -11.68 1.26
CA PRO A 43 2.05 -12.45 2.52
C PRO A 43 1.14 -13.69 2.55
N GLY A 44 0.11 -13.75 1.71
CA GLY A 44 -0.71 -14.95 1.59
C GLY A 44 -1.75 -15.15 2.71
N GLY A 45 -1.90 -14.19 3.62
CA GLY A 45 -2.83 -14.25 4.75
C GLY A 45 -2.18 -14.67 6.07
N GLN A 46 -0.88 -14.94 6.07
CA GLN A 46 -0.13 -15.27 7.28
C GLN A 46 -0.10 -14.08 8.28
N PRO A 47 -0.02 -14.34 9.59
CA PRO A 47 0.25 -13.31 10.58
C PRO A 47 1.67 -12.73 10.40
N VAL A 48 1.95 -11.63 11.09
CA VAL A 48 3.32 -11.10 11.15
C VAL A 48 4.21 -12.13 11.84
N ALA A 49 5.30 -12.53 11.19
CA ALA A 49 6.23 -13.52 11.74
C ALA A 49 7.30 -12.88 12.64
N ALA A 50 7.74 -11.67 12.27
CA ALA A 50 8.71 -10.89 13.00
C ALA A 50 8.58 -9.41 12.64
N GLN A 51 9.35 -8.55 13.30
CA GLN A 51 9.50 -7.15 12.91
C GLN A 51 10.95 -6.70 12.99
N ILE A 52 11.30 -5.75 12.13
CA ILE A 52 12.54 -5.00 12.21
C ILE A 52 12.24 -3.66 12.88
N MET A 53 13.05 -3.27 13.86
CA MET A 53 12.91 -2.00 14.56
C MET A 53 14.21 -1.18 14.56
N ARG A 54 14.07 0.14 14.49
CA ARG A 54 15.13 1.11 14.81
C ARG A 54 14.56 2.32 15.52
N ARG A 55 15.36 2.96 16.38
CA ARG A 55 15.03 4.27 16.95
C ARG A 55 14.89 5.30 15.82
N SER A 56 13.88 6.16 15.93
CA SER A 56 13.60 7.21 14.97
C SER A 56 12.99 8.43 15.66
N ARG A 57 13.67 9.57 15.56
CA ARG A 57 13.18 10.86 16.07
C ARG A 57 11.96 11.41 15.31
N ARG A 58 11.69 10.89 14.11
CA ARG A 58 10.58 11.35 13.25
C ARG A 58 9.25 10.64 13.55
N ARG A 59 9.25 9.63 14.43
CA ARG A 59 8.05 8.83 14.74
C ARG A 59 7.62 9.14 16.16
N LYS A 60 6.32 9.35 16.37
CA LYS A 60 5.75 9.62 17.70
C LYS A 60 6.06 8.51 18.72
N SER A 61 6.12 7.26 18.26
CA SER A 61 6.51 6.10 19.08
C SER A 61 7.99 6.07 19.45
N GLY A 62 8.83 6.93 18.88
CA GLY A 62 10.29 6.86 19.00
C GLY A 62 10.95 5.78 18.15
N TYR A 63 10.16 4.98 17.41
CA TYR A 63 10.65 3.84 16.63
C TYR A 63 10.07 3.79 15.21
N ALA A 64 10.89 3.36 14.26
CA ALA A 64 10.46 2.92 12.94
C ALA A 64 10.44 1.40 12.90
N VAL A 65 9.29 0.83 12.52
CA VAL A 65 9.03 -0.61 12.50
C VAL A 65 8.72 -1.05 11.08
N ALA A 66 9.25 -2.21 10.67
CA ALA A 66 8.91 -2.89 9.43
C ALA A 66 8.55 -4.35 9.71
N TYR A 67 7.32 -4.74 9.37
CA TYR A 67 6.86 -6.11 9.56
C TYR A 67 7.45 -7.07 8.55
N LEU A 68 7.81 -8.24 9.04
CA LEU A 68 8.38 -9.36 8.31
C LEU A 68 7.37 -10.50 8.19
N TYR A 69 7.40 -11.13 7.03
CA TYR A 69 6.56 -12.25 6.66
C TYR A 69 7.47 -13.37 6.14
N ARG A 70 7.10 -14.61 6.40
CA ARG A 70 7.79 -15.78 5.89
C ARG A 70 7.65 -15.87 4.38
N VAL A 71 8.78 -16.04 3.69
CA VAL A 71 8.84 -16.13 2.22
C VAL A 71 8.27 -17.46 1.74
N ASP A 72 8.48 -18.55 2.47
CA ASP A 72 7.99 -19.89 2.14
C ASP A 72 6.47 -20.02 2.24
N LEU A 73 5.83 -19.22 3.10
CA LEU A 73 4.37 -19.12 3.21
C LEU A 73 3.76 -18.06 2.28
N ALA A 74 4.60 -17.31 1.56
CA ALA A 74 4.13 -16.29 0.66
C ALA A 74 3.45 -16.91 -0.55
N LYS A 75 2.45 -16.21 -1.09
CA LYS A 75 1.70 -16.64 -2.28
C LYS A 75 2.00 -15.69 -3.42
N PRO A 76 1.89 -16.13 -4.69
CA PRO A 76 1.91 -15.21 -5.82
C PRO A 76 0.89 -14.08 -5.63
N VAL A 77 1.25 -12.88 -6.07
CA VAL A 77 0.31 -11.76 -6.17
C VAL A 77 -0.84 -12.20 -7.06
N ARG A 78 -2.08 -11.92 -6.61
CA ARG A 78 -3.27 -12.24 -7.38
C ARG A 78 -3.21 -11.45 -8.70
N PRO A 79 -3.23 -12.12 -9.87
CA PRO A 79 -3.23 -11.41 -11.13
C PRO A 79 -4.51 -10.58 -11.27
N MET A 80 -4.43 -9.59 -12.17
CA MET A 80 -5.62 -8.93 -12.66
C MET A 80 -6.37 -9.93 -13.54
N THR A 81 -7.65 -10.14 -13.27
CA THR A 81 -8.51 -11.03 -14.05
C THR A 81 -9.33 -10.19 -15.03
N PRO A 82 -9.84 -10.77 -16.13
CA PRO A 82 -10.73 -10.07 -17.05
C PRO A 82 -11.93 -9.43 -16.33
N GLY A 83 -12.54 -10.13 -15.36
CA GLY A 83 -13.63 -9.57 -14.55
C GLY A 83 -13.23 -8.36 -13.71
N LYS A 84 -12.00 -8.33 -13.16
CA LYS A 84 -11.49 -7.14 -12.45
C LYS A 84 -11.21 -5.99 -13.39
N TRP A 85 -10.70 -6.27 -14.60
CA TRP A 85 -10.52 -5.26 -15.63
C TRP A 85 -11.85 -4.62 -16.03
N ALA A 86 -12.88 -5.43 -16.26
CA ALA A 86 -14.22 -4.96 -16.59
C ALA A 86 -14.80 -4.10 -15.45
N ALA A 87 -14.68 -4.56 -14.19
CA ALA A 87 -15.13 -3.80 -13.02
C ALA A 87 -14.40 -2.44 -12.88
N HIS A 88 -13.08 -2.42 -13.11
CA HIS A 88 -12.31 -1.19 -13.10
C HIS A 88 -12.72 -0.24 -14.23
N ALA A 89 -12.91 -0.76 -15.44
CA ALA A 89 -13.38 0.02 -16.58
C ALA A 89 -14.76 0.64 -16.32
N ALA A 90 -15.71 -0.14 -15.77
CA ALA A 90 -17.03 0.34 -15.38
C ALA A 90 -16.96 1.43 -14.29
N ALA A 91 -16.13 1.24 -13.25
CA ALA A 91 -15.93 2.24 -12.21
C ALA A 91 -15.30 3.54 -12.76
N MET A 92 -14.34 3.42 -13.68
CA MET A 92 -13.74 4.58 -14.33
C MET A 92 -14.72 5.29 -15.25
N LEU A 93 -15.53 4.55 -16.01
CA LEU A 93 -16.57 5.12 -16.87
C LEU A 93 -17.55 5.95 -16.03
N ALA A 94 -18.06 5.40 -14.92
CA ALA A 94 -18.96 6.13 -14.02
C ALA A 94 -18.35 7.43 -13.47
N ARG A 95 -17.04 7.45 -13.17
CA ARG A 95 -16.32 8.64 -12.70
C ARG A 95 -16.04 9.68 -13.80
N ARG A 96 -16.12 9.28 -15.07
CA ARG A 96 -15.83 10.11 -16.25
C ARG A 96 -17.08 10.58 -16.96
N THR A 97 -18.20 9.88 -16.80
CA THR A 97 -19.49 10.25 -17.40
C THR A 97 -20.08 11.45 -16.68
N CYS A 98 -20.24 12.56 -17.39
CA CYS A 98 -20.84 13.76 -16.84
C CYS A 98 -22.33 13.55 -16.54
N PRO A 99 -22.83 13.92 -15.34
CA PRO A 99 -24.26 13.80 -15.04
C PRO A 99 -25.12 14.75 -15.87
N VAL A 100 -24.56 15.88 -16.34
CA VAL A 100 -25.27 16.92 -17.12
C VAL A 100 -25.39 16.51 -18.60
N CYS A 101 -24.26 16.37 -19.30
CA CYS A 101 -24.29 16.07 -20.75
C CYS A 101 -24.25 14.58 -21.09
N ARG A 102 -24.09 13.69 -20.08
CA ARG A 102 -24.09 12.22 -20.21
C ARG A 102 -22.97 11.64 -21.08
N ARG A 103 -21.99 12.46 -21.48
CA ARG A 103 -20.81 12.03 -22.24
C ARG A 103 -19.66 11.64 -21.31
N ASP A 104 -18.83 10.70 -21.75
CA ASP A 104 -17.52 10.43 -21.14
C ASP A 104 -16.59 11.61 -21.41
N ALA A 105 -16.15 12.27 -20.34
CA ALA A 105 -15.29 13.46 -20.42
C ALA A 105 -13.83 13.15 -20.81
N GLY A 106 -13.40 11.88 -20.80
CA GLY A 106 -12.00 11.51 -21.03
C GLY A 106 -11.12 11.54 -19.77
N TYR A 107 -11.59 12.15 -18.69
CA TYR A 107 -10.89 12.31 -17.41
C TYR A 107 -11.85 12.12 -16.23
N VAL A 108 -11.30 11.83 -15.04
CA VAL A 108 -12.10 11.75 -13.81
C VAL A 108 -12.63 13.13 -13.47
N ILE A 109 -13.95 13.26 -13.43
CA ILE A 109 -14.61 14.53 -13.12
C ILE A 109 -14.26 14.97 -11.70
N PRO A 110 -13.77 16.21 -11.50
CA PRO A 110 -13.48 16.72 -10.16
C PRO A 110 -14.74 16.74 -9.29
N PRO A 111 -14.69 16.20 -8.05
CA PRO A 111 -15.84 16.23 -7.15
C PRO A 111 -16.35 17.64 -6.84
N THR A 112 -15.46 18.64 -6.87
CA THR A 112 -15.78 20.06 -6.63
C THR A 112 -16.64 20.68 -7.72
N LEU A 113 -16.51 20.23 -8.98
CA LEU A 113 -17.31 20.73 -10.10
C LEU A 113 -18.63 19.99 -10.26
N GLY A 114 -18.69 18.72 -9.81
CA GLY A 114 -19.86 17.85 -9.97
C GLY A 114 -20.24 17.53 -11.43
N SER A 115 -19.55 18.10 -12.40
CA SER A 115 -19.79 17.98 -13.84
C SER A 115 -18.48 18.13 -14.61
N CYS A 116 -18.47 17.79 -15.90
CA CYS A 116 -17.28 17.97 -16.70
C CYS A 116 -16.99 19.47 -16.88
N VAL A 117 -15.71 19.83 -17.08
CA VAL A 117 -15.25 21.20 -17.32
C VAL A 117 -16.08 21.92 -18.41
N PRO A 118 -16.42 21.31 -19.57
CA PRO A 118 -17.32 21.95 -20.54
C PRO A 118 -18.70 22.35 -20.00
N CYS A 119 -19.26 21.56 -19.10
CA CYS A 119 -20.57 21.86 -18.50
C CYS A 119 -20.46 22.85 -17.34
N ALA A 120 -19.36 22.83 -16.60
CA ALA A 120 -19.11 23.78 -15.52
C ALA A 120 -18.77 25.18 -16.04
N TYR A 121 -18.08 25.27 -17.19
CA TYR A 121 -17.59 26.51 -17.78
C TYR A 121 -17.85 26.54 -19.30
N PRO A 122 -19.12 26.61 -19.74
CA PRO A 122 -19.48 26.55 -21.16
C PRO A 122 -18.91 27.72 -21.99
N ASP A 123 -18.71 28.89 -21.37
CA ASP A 123 -18.22 30.10 -22.07
C ASP A 123 -16.69 30.15 -22.17
N GLU A 124 -15.96 29.47 -21.28
CA GLU A 124 -14.50 29.51 -21.20
C GLU A 124 -13.81 28.58 -22.23
N GLN A 125 -14.55 27.69 -22.90
CA GLN A 125 -14.00 26.76 -23.90
C GLN A 125 -13.84 27.34 -25.30
N ARG A 126 -14.26 28.59 -25.53
CA ARG A 126 -14.01 29.31 -26.78
C ARG A 126 -12.58 29.83 -26.80
N ALA A 127 -11.60 28.94 -26.97
CA ALA A 127 -10.28 29.33 -27.44
C ALA A 127 -10.30 29.35 -28.98
N ALA A 128 -9.95 30.51 -29.53
CA ALA A 128 -9.88 30.81 -30.97
C ALA A 128 -8.85 29.96 -31.72
#